data_AF-A0A976IEE7-F1
#
_entry.id   AF-A0A976IEE7-F1
#
_cell.length_a   1.000
_cell.length_b   1.000
_cell.length_c   1.000
_cell.angle_alpha   90.00
_cell.angle_beta   90.00
_cell.angle_gamma   90.00
#
_symmetry.space_group_name_H-M   'P 1'
#
loop_
_entity.id
_entity.type
_entity.pdbx_description
1 polymer ?
#
loop_
_entity_poly.entity_id
_entity_poly.type
_entity_poly.pdbx_seq_one_letter_code
_entity_poly.pdbx_strand_id
1 'polypeptide(L)'
;MIDDLLLDAALVDLRHLSTEQQKNKCRLGSWKWSQNLERRPVLAFDGFGKSHHGLCVIPNALDETTQLLFAHACLTEFVELPHLTSMHRQNHQFSGIWKKACKSFPQNPSEFPLLAKLSWSALGYHYDWNARDKHSPVPESLQQLGKKCAAACGMKLAAEAIIINFYKTKSAMGGHLDDAEYTMDHPVISLSLGSSCIFVIGGQSKDEPPLQILLRSGDIVVMGKVSRRCYRCSRIPDSL
;
A
#
# COMPACT_ATOMS: atom_id res chain seq x y z
N MET A 1 -22.45 -6.71 -6.12
CA MET A 1 -21.30 -7.50 -5.59
C MET A 1 -20.24 -7.57 -6.66
N ILE A 2 -19.02 -7.04 -6.47
CA ILE A 2 -17.89 -6.88 -7.45
C ILE A 2 -18.29 -6.44 -8.87
N ASP A 3 -19.03 -7.27 -9.59
CA ASP A 3 -19.63 -7.01 -10.89
C ASP A 3 -20.30 -5.63 -10.92
N ASP A 4 -21.12 -5.27 -9.93
CA ASP A 4 -21.73 -3.91 -9.87
C ASP A 4 -20.69 -2.77 -9.75
N LEU A 5 -19.55 -3.01 -9.09
CA LEU A 5 -18.45 -2.03 -9.03
C LEU A 5 -17.65 -2.00 -10.32
N LEU A 6 -17.46 -3.15 -10.97
CA LEU A 6 -16.79 -3.25 -12.27
C LEU A 6 -17.64 -2.66 -13.41
N LEU A 7 -18.95 -2.53 -13.20
CA LEU A 7 -19.87 -1.82 -14.11
C LEU A 7 -19.77 -0.28 -13.97
N ASP A 8 -19.14 0.24 -12.92
CA ASP A 8 -18.89 1.69 -12.79
C ASP A 8 -17.79 2.13 -13.76
N ALA A 9 -18.18 2.82 -14.82
CA ALA A 9 -17.26 3.34 -15.83
C ALA A 9 -16.23 4.35 -15.27
N ALA A 10 -16.48 4.93 -14.10
CA ALA A 10 -15.54 5.81 -13.42
C ALA A 10 -14.44 5.05 -12.65
N LEU A 11 -14.65 3.76 -12.36
CA LEU A 11 -13.65 2.92 -11.72
C LEU A 11 -12.54 2.56 -12.72
N VAL A 12 -11.30 2.84 -12.32
CA VAL A 12 -10.12 2.41 -13.07
C VAL A 12 -9.77 0.98 -12.67
N ASP A 13 -10.14 0.02 -13.50
CA ASP A 13 -9.56 -1.33 -13.45
C ASP A 13 -8.31 -1.38 -14.35
N LEU A 14 -7.13 -1.48 -13.72
CA LEU A 14 -5.84 -1.56 -14.41
C LEU A 14 -5.75 -2.68 -15.45
N ARG A 15 -6.57 -3.73 -15.29
CA ARG A 15 -6.61 -4.90 -16.18
C ARG A 15 -7.67 -4.75 -17.28
N HIS A 16 -8.64 -3.84 -17.13
CA HIS A 16 -9.77 -3.65 -18.05
C HIS A 16 -10.09 -2.15 -18.26
N LEU A 17 -9.11 -1.37 -18.69
CA LEU A 17 -9.30 0.07 -18.93
C LEU A 17 -10.17 0.33 -20.16
N SER A 18 -11.12 1.27 -20.01
CA SER A 18 -11.94 1.76 -21.14
C SER A 18 -11.07 2.48 -22.18
N THR A 19 -11.57 2.62 -23.41
CA THR A 19 -10.87 3.34 -24.48
C THR A 19 -10.47 4.75 -24.07
N GLU A 20 -11.29 5.43 -23.28
CA GLU A 20 -10.99 6.79 -22.81
C GLU A 20 -9.91 6.79 -21.72
N GLN A 21 -10.02 5.88 -20.74
CA GLN A 21 -9.00 5.71 -19.71
C GLN A 21 -7.64 5.32 -20.30
N GLN A 22 -7.62 4.56 -21.40
CA GLN A 22 -6.39 4.19 -22.09
C GLN A 22 -5.65 5.39 -22.71
N LYS A 23 -6.37 6.43 -23.16
CA LYS A 23 -5.75 7.67 -23.67
C LYS A 23 -5.12 8.50 -22.56
N ASN A 24 -5.69 8.44 -21.36
CA ASN A 24 -5.27 9.26 -20.21
C ASN A 24 -4.10 8.67 -19.42
N LYS A 25 -3.76 7.39 -19.67
CA LYS A 25 -2.54 6.78 -19.11
C LYS A 25 -1.36 6.89 -20.08
N CYS A 26 -0.16 6.95 -19.53
CA CYS A 26 1.08 6.84 -20.28
C CYS A 26 1.92 5.67 -19.75
N ARG A 27 2.58 4.90 -20.63
CA ARG A 27 3.55 3.89 -20.21
C ARG A 27 4.92 4.53 -20.07
N LEU A 28 5.40 4.69 -18.84
CA LEU A 28 6.74 5.25 -18.56
C LEU A 28 7.86 4.25 -18.88
N GLY A 29 7.57 2.96 -18.75
CA GLY A 29 8.57 1.92 -18.96
C GLY A 29 8.11 0.54 -18.53
N SER A 30 9.04 -0.20 -17.93
CA SER A 30 8.79 -1.53 -17.42
C SER A 30 9.43 -1.74 -16.05
N TRP A 31 8.79 -2.58 -15.27
CA TRP A 31 9.17 -3.00 -13.94
C TRP A 31 9.50 -4.49 -13.94
N LYS A 32 10.49 -4.90 -13.13
CA LYS A 32 10.69 -6.30 -12.74
C LYS A 32 11.29 -6.36 -11.35
N TRP A 33 10.74 -7.23 -10.50
CA TRP A 33 11.25 -7.41 -9.14
C TRP A 33 12.60 -8.15 -9.14
N SER A 34 12.66 -9.29 -9.83
CA SER A 34 13.87 -10.08 -10.04
C SER A 34 14.12 -10.36 -11.53
N GLN A 35 15.31 -10.86 -11.89
CA GLN A 35 15.71 -11.00 -13.29
C GLN A 35 14.89 -12.04 -14.07
N ASN A 36 14.39 -13.07 -13.38
CA ASN A 36 13.71 -14.22 -13.97
C ASN A 36 12.18 -14.03 -14.08
N LEU A 37 11.66 -12.87 -13.66
CA LEU A 37 10.23 -12.60 -13.67
C LEU A 37 9.83 -11.79 -14.90
N GLU A 38 8.56 -11.97 -15.27
CA GLU A 38 7.91 -11.24 -16.34
C GLU A 38 7.96 -9.72 -16.07
N ARG A 39 8.21 -8.94 -17.12
CA ARG A 39 8.19 -7.48 -17.03
C ARG A 39 6.75 -6.97 -16.95
N ARG A 40 6.50 -6.10 -15.98
CA ARG A 40 5.21 -5.40 -15.80
C ARG A 40 5.28 -3.98 -16.34
N PRO A 41 4.19 -3.40 -16.86
CA PRO A 41 4.20 -2.01 -17.30
C PRO A 41 4.25 -1.07 -16.09
N VAL A 42 4.94 0.06 -16.23
CA VAL A 42 4.82 1.20 -15.31
C VAL A 42 3.88 2.21 -15.95
N LEU A 43 2.73 2.44 -15.34
CA LEU A 43 1.66 3.28 -15.88
C LEU A 43 1.62 4.60 -15.11
N ALA A 44 1.84 5.72 -15.80
CA ALA A 44 1.59 7.06 -15.28
C ALA A 44 0.14 7.49 -15.54
N PHE A 45 -0.42 8.23 -14.59
CA PHE A 45 -1.80 8.72 -14.59
C PHE A 45 -1.88 10.24 -14.75
N ASP A 46 -0.82 10.87 -15.26
CA ASP A 46 -0.73 12.31 -15.45
C ASP A 46 -1.86 12.89 -16.32
N GLY A 47 -2.39 12.10 -17.27
CA GLY A 47 -3.49 12.50 -18.15
C GLY A 47 -4.88 12.42 -17.52
N PHE A 48 -5.03 11.88 -16.30
CA PHE A 48 -6.31 11.82 -15.60
C PHE A 48 -6.68 13.13 -14.89
N GLY A 49 -5.73 14.06 -14.76
CA GLY A 49 -5.96 15.36 -14.13
C GLY A 49 -4.69 15.94 -13.54
N LYS A 50 -4.65 17.26 -13.38
CA LYS A 50 -3.46 17.98 -12.86
C LYS A 50 -3.02 17.47 -11.49
N SER A 51 -3.98 17.08 -10.65
CA SER A 51 -3.74 16.56 -9.30
C SER A 51 -3.14 15.15 -9.29
N HIS A 52 -3.22 14.41 -10.39
CA HIS A 52 -2.64 13.08 -10.54
C HIS A 52 -1.24 13.09 -11.17
N HIS A 53 -0.66 14.27 -11.43
CA HIS A 53 0.70 14.35 -11.95
C HIS A 53 1.71 13.76 -10.94
N GLY A 54 2.48 12.78 -11.41
CA GLY A 54 3.40 11.99 -10.59
C GLY A 54 2.79 10.76 -9.94
N LEU A 55 1.51 10.45 -10.21
CA LEU A 55 0.88 9.18 -9.82
C LEU A 55 1.26 8.11 -10.84
N CYS A 56 1.89 7.04 -10.34
CA CYS A 56 2.21 5.86 -11.14
C CYS A 56 1.64 4.61 -10.48
N VAL A 57 1.25 3.63 -11.30
CA VAL A 57 0.79 2.32 -10.84
C VAL A 57 1.50 1.22 -11.64
N ILE A 58 1.95 0.19 -10.92
CA ILE A 58 2.58 -1.01 -11.47
C ILE A 58 1.65 -2.18 -11.18
N PRO A 59 0.79 -2.59 -12.13
CA PRO A 59 -0.11 -3.72 -11.92
C PRO A 59 0.67 -5.04 -11.86
N ASN A 60 0.28 -5.90 -10.93
CA ASN A 60 0.87 -7.23 -10.69
C ASN A 60 2.40 -7.19 -10.57
N ALA A 61 2.91 -6.19 -9.84
CA ALA A 61 4.33 -5.87 -9.74
C ALA A 61 5.18 -7.00 -9.14
N LEU A 62 4.58 -7.82 -8.27
CA LEU A 62 5.22 -8.94 -7.57
C LEU A 62 4.54 -10.24 -8.00
N ASP A 63 5.31 -11.31 -8.16
CA ASP A 63 4.76 -12.64 -8.39
C ASP A 63 4.18 -13.24 -7.10
N GLU A 64 3.40 -14.31 -7.23
CA GLU A 64 2.69 -14.93 -6.10
C GLU A 64 3.63 -15.36 -4.98
N THR A 65 4.81 -15.91 -5.32
CA THR A 65 5.80 -16.33 -4.34
C THR A 65 6.32 -15.12 -3.55
N THR A 66 6.68 -14.02 -4.22
CA THR A 66 7.14 -12.80 -3.53
C THR A 66 6.01 -12.17 -2.70
N GLN A 67 4.78 -12.18 -3.21
CA GLN A 67 3.62 -11.69 -2.46
C GLN A 67 3.42 -12.47 -1.16
N LEU A 68 3.51 -13.81 -1.21
CA LEU A 68 3.42 -14.66 -0.02
C LEU A 68 4.56 -14.41 0.97
N LEU A 69 5.80 -14.22 0.49
CA LEU A 69 6.94 -13.90 1.35
C LEU A 69 6.74 -12.57 2.09
N PHE A 70 6.30 -11.51 1.40
CA PHE A 70 6.01 -10.24 2.06
C PHE A 70 4.81 -10.35 3.01
N ALA A 71 3.72 -11.02 2.60
CA ALA A 71 2.54 -11.21 3.44
C ALA A 71 2.87 -12.00 4.72
N HIS A 72 3.69 -13.04 4.60
CA HIS A 72 4.19 -13.81 5.74
C HIS A 72 5.04 -12.92 6.66
N ALA A 73 6.03 -12.20 6.12
CA ALA A 73 6.86 -11.29 6.92
C ALA A 73 6.05 -10.20 7.63
N CYS A 74 5.00 -9.67 6.99
CA CYS A 74 4.05 -8.75 7.63
C CYS A 74 3.37 -9.35 8.88
N LEU A 75 3.13 -10.65 8.91
CA LEU A 75 2.46 -11.34 10.01
C LEU A 75 3.42 -11.95 11.04
N THR A 76 4.68 -12.20 10.67
CA THR A 76 5.64 -12.92 11.52
C THR A 76 6.86 -12.14 11.97
N GLU A 77 7.29 -11.14 11.20
CA GLU A 77 8.53 -10.39 11.45
C GLU A 77 8.21 -8.94 11.78
N PHE A 78 7.40 -8.30 10.94
CA PHE A 78 7.14 -6.85 11.00
C PHE A 78 6.14 -6.43 12.09
N VAL A 79 5.67 -7.40 12.88
CA VAL A 79 4.80 -7.20 14.06
C VAL A 79 5.49 -7.57 15.36
N GLU A 80 6.74 -8.02 15.27
CA GLU A 80 7.59 -8.38 16.41
C GLU A 80 8.49 -7.20 16.81
N LEU A 81 9.09 -7.28 17.99
CA LEU A 81 10.18 -6.37 18.38
C LEU A 81 11.31 -6.42 17.33
N PRO A 82 11.97 -5.28 17.04
CA PRO A 82 11.81 -3.96 17.65
C PRO A 82 10.72 -3.08 17.01
N HIS A 83 9.90 -3.60 16.11
CA HIS A 83 8.86 -2.82 15.43
C HIS A 83 7.69 -2.51 16.37
N LEU A 84 7.00 -1.39 16.09
CA LEU A 84 5.82 -0.99 16.84
C LEU A 84 4.56 -1.50 16.17
N THR A 85 3.53 -1.77 16.97
CA THR A 85 2.21 -2.14 16.48
C THR A 85 1.13 -1.28 17.15
N SER A 86 -0.07 -1.33 16.58
CA SER A 86 -1.29 -0.78 17.18
C SER A 86 -1.53 -1.12 18.66
N MET A 87 -0.98 -2.23 19.15
CA MET A 87 -1.13 -2.67 20.55
C MET A 87 -0.13 -2.02 21.52
N HIS A 88 0.93 -1.38 21.03
CA HIS A 88 1.94 -0.71 21.88
C HIS A 88 1.34 0.31 22.85
N ARG A 89 0.26 1.01 22.43
CA ARG A 89 -0.42 2.04 23.24
C ARG A 89 -1.00 1.51 24.57
N GLN A 90 -1.15 0.19 24.71
CA GLN A 90 -1.62 -0.42 25.95
C GLN A 90 -0.49 -0.92 26.86
N ASN A 91 0.78 -0.55 26.61
CA ASN A 91 1.98 -1.13 27.26
C ASN A 91 2.09 -2.67 27.10
N HIS A 92 1.39 -3.24 26.12
CA HIS A 92 1.45 -4.67 25.84
C HIS A 92 2.09 -4.89 24.47
N GLN A 93 3.35 -5.35 24.47
CA GLN A 93 3.97 -5.90 23.27
C GLN A 93 3.87 -7.41 23.31
N PHE A 94 3.14 -7.98 22.35
CA PHE A 94 2.95 -9.42 22.25
C PHE A 94 3.87 -10.00 21.20
N SER A 95 4.60 -11.05 21.56
CA SER A 95 5.44 -11.80 20.63
C SER A 95 4.77 -13.07 20.12
N GLY A 96 5.17 -13.49 18.92
CA GLY A 96 4.72 -14.71 18.26
C GLY A 96 3.21 -14.71 17.99
N ILE A 97 2.63 -13.57 17.62
CA ILE A 97 1.17 -13.43 17.43
C ILE A 97 0.68 -14.43 16.40
N TRP A 98 1.34 -14.52 15.25
CA TRP A 98 1.01 -15.47 14.18
C TRP A 98 1.12 -16.92 14.63
N LYS A 99 2.24 -17.30 15.27
CA LYS A 99 2.45 -18.68 15.75
C LYS A 99 1.38 -19.09 16.77
N LYS A 100 0.99 -18.18 17.68
CA LYS A 100 -0.09 -18.41 18.64
C LYS A 100 -1.43 -18.53 17.94
N ALA A 101 -1.71 -17.69 16.95
CA ALA A 101 -2.91 -17.75 16.14
C ALA A 101 -3.05 -19.10 15.41
N CYS A 102 -2.01 -19.54 14.70
CA CYS A 102 -2.00 -20.84 14.01
C CYS A 102 -2.16 -22.02 14.98
N LYS A 103 -1.61 -21.94 16.20
CA LYS A 103 -1.75 -22.99 17.21
C LYS A 103 -3.17 -23.05 17.78
N SER A 104 -3.78 -21.89 18.05
CA SER A 104 -5.09 -21.79 18.71
C SER A 104 -6.26 -21.93 17.73
N PHE A 105 -6.10 -21.47 16.49
CA PHE A 105 -7.11 -21.47 15.44
C PHE A 105 -6.50 -22.01 14.12
N PRO A 106 -6.19 -23.31 14.04
CA PRO A 106 -5.45 -23.86 12.90
C PRO A 106 -6.21 -23.78 11.56
N GLN A 107 -7.54 -23.79 11.58
CA GLN A 107 -8.35 -23.63 10.36
C GLN A 107 -8.50 -22.15 9.95
N ASN A 108 -8.53 -21.23 10.91
CA ASN A 108 -8.72 -19.82 10.64
C ASN A 108 -7.95 -18.94 11.66
N PRO A 109 -6.64 -18.74 11.47
CA PRO A 109 -5.82 -17.95 12.39
C PRO A 109 -6.36 -16.53 12.62
N SER A 110 -7.11 -15.96 11.67
CA SER A 110 -7.66 -14.60 11.77
C SER A 110 -8.67 -14.40 12.92
N GLU A 111 -9.24 -15.49 13.46
CA GLU A 111 -10.15 -15.45 14.62
C GLU A 111 -9.39 -15.29 15.95
N PHE A 112 -8.07 -15.44 15.96
CA PHE A 112 -7.28 -15.25 17.17
C PHE A 112 -7.39 -13.81 17.68
N PRO A 113 -7.82 -13.56 18.93
CA PRO A 113 -8.19 -12.22 19.40
C PRO A 113 -7.13 -11.13 19.24
N LEU A 114 -5.84 -11.46 19.43
CA LEU A 114 -4.76 -10.48 19.26
C LEU A 114 -4.47 -10.21 17.79
N LEU A 115 -4.49 -11.23 16.93
CA LEU A 115 -4.32 -11.04 15.49
C LEU A 115 -5.50 -10.26 14.92
N ALA A 116 -6.72 -10.54 15.39
CA ALA A 116 -7.91 -9.80 15.04
C ALA A 116 -7.87 -8.33 15.49
N LYS A 117 -7.08 -7.95 16.50
CA LYS A 117 -6.95 -6.57 16.96
C LYS A 117 -5.82 -5.81 16.27
N LEU A 118 -4.93 -6.52 15.57
CA LEU A 118 -3.82 -5.90 14.85
C LEU A 118 -4.36 -5.06 13.68
N SER A 119 -4.10 -3.76 13.71
CA SER A 119 -4.53 -2.83 12.66
C SER A 119 -3.38 -2.17 11.91
N TRP A 120 -2.25 -1.93 12.58
CA TRP A 120 -1.04 -1.44 11.93
C TRP A 120 0.24 -1.91 12.63
N SER A 121 1.34 -1.90 11.88
CA SER A 121 2.71 -1.92 12.40
C SER A 121 3.59 -0.87 11.71
N ALA A 122 4.62 -0.40 12.40
CA ALA A 122 5.52 0.67 11.96
C ALA A 122 6.98 0.22 12.08
N LEU A 123 7.74 0.45 11.01
CA LEU A 123 9.16 0.10 10.89
C LEU A 123 9.96 1.34 10.44
N GLY A 124 11.25 1.38 10.77
CA GLY A 124 12.05 2.56 10.54
C GLY A 124 11.76 3.64 11.57
N TYR A 125 11.79 4.90 11.14
CA TYR A 125 11.34 6.01 11.95
C TYR A 125 9.87 5.85 12.28
N HIS A 126 9.58 5.69 13.57
CA HIS A 126 8.24 5.46 14.03
C HIS A 126 7.45 6.76 14.06
N TYR A 127 6.18 6.66 13.69
CA TYR A 127 5.20 7.68 14.00
C TYR A 127 4.81 7.60 15.47
N ASP A 128 5.75 7.92 16.36
CA ASP A 128 5.46 8.17 17.76
C ASP A 128 5.26 9.68 17.95
N TRP A 129 4.03 10.07 18.27
CA TRP A 129 3.66 11.45 18.58
C TRP A 129 4.45 12.03 19.76
N ASN A 130 5.00 11.17 20.63
CA ASN A 130 5.69 11.56 21.87
C ASN A 130 7.20 11.30 21.87
N ALA A 131 7.74 10.44 21.00
CA ALA A 131 9.17 10.08 21.00
C ALA A 131 9.71 9.87 19.58
N ARG A 132 10.01 10.99 18.89
CA ARG A 132 10.45 11.02 17.48
C ARG A 132 11.83 10.40 17.20
N ASP A 133 12.61 10.07 18.22
CA ASP A 133 14.01 9.63 18.07
C ASP A 133 14.23 8.10 18.15
N LYS A 134 13.20 7.32 18.50
CA LYS A 134 13.30 5.86 18.48
C LYS A 134 12.88 5.33 17.12
N HIS A 135 13.77 4.59 16.47
CA HIS A 135 13.50 3.93 15.19
C HIS A 135 13.92 2.46 15.24
N SER A 136 13.18 1.61 14.54
CA SER A 136 13.59 0.24 14.25
C SER A 136 14.45 0.21 12.98
N PRO A 137 15.18 -0.88 12.69
CA PRO A 137 15.73 -1.05 11.35
C PRO A 137 14.61 -1.11 10.30
N VAL A 138 14.92 -0.65 9.09
CA VAL A 138 14.08 -0.82 7.90
C VAL A 138 14.55 -2.10 7.19
N PRO A 139 13.69 -3.11 6.97
CA PRO A 139 14.09 -4.33 6.27
C PRO A 139 14.67 -4.05 4.89
N GLU A 140 15.79 -4.71 4.55
CA GLU A 140 16.49 -4.46 3.28
C GLU A 140 15.59 -4.72 2.06
N SER A 141 14.75 -5.76 2.12
CA SER A 141 13.79 -6.09 1.07
C SER A 141 12.82 -4.92 0.77
N LEU A 142 12.36 -4.21 1.80
CA LEU A 142 11.47 -3.06 1.69
C LEU A 142 12.23 -1.79 1.23
N GLN A 143 13.47 -1.61 1.67
CA GLN A 143 14.35 -0.56 1.12
C GLN A 143 14.58 -0.73 -0.38
N GLN A 144 14.90 -1.96 -0.80
CA GLN A 144 15.11 -2.30 -2.21
C GLN A 144 13.83 -2.14 -3.02
N LEU A 145 12.68 -2.56 -2.48
CA LEU A 145 11.37 -2.34 -3.11
C LEU A 145 11.11 -0.86 -3.35
N GLY A 146 11.23 -0.03 -2.31
CA GLY A 146 11.00 1.40 -2.42
C GLY A 146 11.93 2.08 -3.43
N LYS A 147 13.24 1.79 -3.34
CA LYS A 147 14.25 2.33 -4.26
C LYS A 147 13.97 1.95 -5.71
N LYS A 148 13.70 0.68 -5.98
CA LYS A 148 13.42 0.21 -7.35
C LYS A 148 12.13 0.86 -7.87
N CYS A 149 11.05 0.88 -7.09
CA CYS A 149 9.75 1.41 -7.51
C CYS A 149 9.83 2.90 -7.83
N ALA A 150 10.50 3.68 -6.99
CA ALA A 150 10.78 5.09 -7.25
C ALA A 150 11.57 5.26 -8.56
N ALA A 151 12.66 4.50 -8.74
CA ALA A 151 13.49 4.58 -9.94
C ALA A 151 12.71 4.24 -11.23
N ALA A 152 11.83 3.24 -11.17
CA ALA A 152 10.97 2.86 -12.30
C ALA A 152 10.00 3.96 -12.72
N CYS A 153 9.70 4.90 -11.82
CA CYS A 153 8.84 6.06 -12.06
C CYS A 153 9.64 7.36 -12.25
N GLY A 154 10.97 7.28 -12.44
CA GLY A 154 11.84 8.45 -12.60
C GLY A 154 12.04 9.28 -11.33
N MET A 155 11.85 8.67 -10.15
CA MET A 155 11.94 9.29 -8.84
C MET A 155 13.02 8.63 -7.98
N LYS A 156 13.31 9.22 -6.81
CA LYS A 156 14.28 8.67 -5.85
C LYS A 156 13.64 8.55 -4.48
N LEU A 157 13.87 7.42 -3.84
CA LEU A 157 13.46 7.16 -2.46
C LEU A 157 14.54 6.34 -1.76
N ALA A 158 14.93 6.80 -0.57
CA ALA A 158 15.51 5.95 0.47
C ALA A 158 14.39 5.72 1.48
N ALA A 159 13.92 4.48 1.62
CA ALA A 159 12.81 4.20 2.52
C ALA A 159 13.31 4.23 3.97
N GLU A 160 12.86 5.22 4.73
CA GLU A 160 13.27 5.43 6.13
C GLU A 160 12.13 5.13 7.12
N ALA A 161 10.89 5.14 6.66
CA ALA A 161 9.70 4.81 7.44
C ALA A 161 8.76 3.92 6.61
N ILE A 162 8.17 2.92 7.25
CA ILE A 162 7.20 2.00 6.65
C ILE A 162 6.03 1.85 7.61
N ILE A 163 4.82 1.93 7.07
CA ILE A 163 3.59 1.59 7.78
C ILE A 163 2.94 0.42 7.06
N ILE A 164 2.66 -0.64 7.81
CA ILE A 164 1.89 -1.79 7.34
C ILE A 164 0.50 -1.66 7.94
N ASN A 165 -0.51 -1.63 7.09
CA ASN A 165 -1.91 -1.56 7.49
C ASN A 165 -2.59 -2.91 7.28
N PHE A 166 -3.26 -3.41 8.31
CA PHE A 166 -4.01 -4.66 8.29
C PHE A 166 -5.50 -4.34 8.19
N TYR A 167 -6.10 -4.71 7.07
CA TYR A 167 -7.52 -4.49 6.82
C TYR A 167 -8.29 -5.80 6.89
N LYS A 168 -9.47 -5.75 7.51
CA LYS A 168 -10.47 -6.80 7.42
C LYS A 168 -11.50 -6.45 6.34
N THR A 169 -12.35 -7.39 5.98
CA THR A 169 -13.55 -7.10 5.19
C THR A 169 -14.31 -5.93 5.80
N LYS A 170 -14.81 -5.02 4.95
CA LYS A 170 -15.51 -3.78 5.33
C LYS A 170 -14.65 -2.73 6.05
N SER A 171 -13.35 -2.94 6.16
CA SER A 171 -12.47 -1.89 6.70
C SER A 171 -12.31 -0.76 5.69
N ALA A 172 -12.18 0.45 6.21
CA ALA A 172 -11.88 1.63 5.42
C ALA A 172 -10.87 2.51 6.16
N MET A 173 -10.02 3.17 5.40
CA MET A 173 -9.18 4.27 5.85
C MET A 173 -9.77 5.56 5.30
N GLY A 174 -10.12 6.50 6.18
CA GLY A 174 -10.72 7.78 5.81
C GLY A 174 -9.80 8.64 4.95
N GLY A 175 -10.37 9.67 4.30
CA GLY A 175 -9.60 10.62 3.50
C GLY A 175 -8.58 11.38 4.34
N HIS A 176 -7.29 11.20 4.03
CA HIS A 176 -6.16 11.78 4.77
C HIS A 176 -5.05 12.25 3.81
N LEU A 177 -4.11 13.01 4.35
CA LEU A 177 -2.83 13.36 3.75
C LEU A 177 -1.73 12.62 4.51
N ASP A 178 -0.64 12.28 3.81
CA ASP A 178 0.60 11.80 4.45
C ASP A 178 1.53 13.00 4.56
N ASP A 179 1.37 13.83 5.58
CA ASP A 179 2.14 15.07 5.78
C ASP A 179 3.02 15.03 7.04
N ALA A 180 3.28 13.81 7.52
CA ALA A 180 4.09 13.57 8.71
C ALA A 180 5.59 13.78 8.47
N GLU A 181 6.06 13.56 7.24
CA GLU A 181 7.47 13.68 6.89
C GLU A 181 7.91 15.14 6.81
N TYR A 182 9.17 15.40 7.17
CA TYR A 182 9.74 16.75 7.16
C TYR A 182 9.73 17.40 5.76
N THR A 183 9.78 16.58 4.71
CA THR A 183 9.70 17.03 3.31
C THR A 183 8.71 16.16 2.54
N MET A 184 8.09 16.74 1.51
CA MET A 184 7.18 16.04 0.60
C MET A 184 7.79 15.89 -0.80
N ASP A 185 9.13 15.88 -0.89
CA ASP A 185 9.87 15.82 -2.16
C ASP A 185 10.09 14.38 -2.64
N HIS A 186 9.94 13.42 -1.72
CA HIS A 186 10.07 11.99 -1.99
C HIS A 186 8.70 11.31 -2.13
N PRO A 187 8.58 10.28 -2.99
CA PRO A 187 7.31 9.63 -3.23
C PRO A 187 6.88 8.74 -2.05
N VAL A 188 5.57 8.58 -1.87
CA VAL A 188 5.00 7.49 -1.07
C VAL A 188 4.75 6.29 -1.97
N ILE A 189 5.10 5.10 -1.50
CA ILE A 189 4.94 3.85 -2.23
C ILE A 189 4.04 2.93 -1.42
N SER A 190 2.96 2.47 -2.04
CA SER A 190 1.96 1.59 -1.43
C SER A 190 1.91 0.27 -2.18
N LEU A 191 2.11 -0.83 -1.47
CA LEU A 191 1.98 -2.19 -1.96
C LEU A 191 0.68 -2.80 -1.40
N SER A 192 -0.16 -3.34 -2.28
CA SER A 192 -1.38 -4.07 -1.88
C SER A 192 -1.13 -5.58 -1.88
N LEU A 193 -1.54 -6.28 -0.82
CA LEU A 193 -1.43 -7.74 -0.70
C LEU A 193 -2.75 -8.31 -0.15
N GLY A 194 -3.19 -9.45 -0.69
CA GLY A 194 -4.43 -10.12 -0.28
C GLY A 194 -5.65 -9.62 -1.04
N SER A 195 -6.76 -9.40 -0.33
CA SER A 195 -8.03 -8.96 -0.93
C SER A 195 -7.86 -7.65 -1.70
N SER A 196 -8.62 -7.51 -2.78
CA SER A 196 -8.62 -6.27 -3.56
C SER A 196 -9.13 -5.08 -2.72
N CYS A 197 -8.87 -3.86 -3.17
CA CYS A 197 -9.42 -2.67 -2.55
C CYS A 197 -9.72 -1.59 -3.59
N ILE A 198 -10.61 -0.66 -3.22
CA ILE A 198 -10.77 0.58 -3.97
C ILE A 198 -9.88 1.62 -3.32
N PHE A 199 -8.81 1.98 -4.02
CA PHE A 199 -7.96 3.11 -3.69
C PHE A 199 -8.52 4.37 -4.33
N VAL A 200 -8.62 5.43 -3.55
CA VAL A 200 -9.18 6.70 -3.99
C VAL A 200 -8.12 7.77 -3.80
N ILE A 201 -7.82 8.50 -4.87
CA ILE A 201 -6.91 9.65 -4.83
C ILE A 201 -7.63 10.89 -5.34
N GLY A 202 -7.77 11.87 -4.45
CA GLY A 202 -8.41 13.16 -4.72
C GLY A 202 -7.42 14.22 -5.18
N GLY A 203 -7.78 15.47 -4.87
CA GLY A 203 -6.95 16.64 -5.11
C GLY A 203 -6.19 17.12 -3.88
N GLN A 204 -5.64 18.33 -3.97
CA GLN A 204 -5.06 19.03 -2.80
C GLN A 204 -6.15 19.61 -1.90
N SER A 205 -7.37 19.76 -2.42
CA SER A 205 -8.58 20.04 -1.66
C SER A 205 -9.54 18.84 -1.71
N LYS A 206 -10.48 18.79 -0.76
CA LYS A 206 -11.52 17.75 -0.72
C LYS A 206 -12.65 17.95 -1.74
N ASP A 207 -12.68 19.11 -2.40
CA ASP A 207 -13.71 19.48 -3.37
C ASP A 207 -13.42 18.97 -4.79
N GLU A 208 -12.17 18.53 -5.03
CA GLU A 208 -11.77 17.98 -6.32
C GLU A 208 -12.29 16.53 -6.49
N PRO A 209 -12.94 16.21 -7.61
CA PRO A 209 -13.41 14.85 -7.89
C PRO A 209 -12.26 13.84 -7.83
N PRO A 210 -12.40 12.75 -7.06
CA PRO A 210 -11.31 11.79 -6.93
C PRO A 210 -11.29 10.76 -8.06
N LEU A 211 -10.10 10.21 -8.30
CA LEU A 211 -9.88 9.02 -9.12
C LEU A 211 -9.99 7.76 -8.25
N GLN A 212 -10.86 6.83 -8.65
CA GLN A 212 -11.00 5.53 -8.00
C GLN A 212 -10.25 4.46 -8.82
N ILE A 213 -9.38 3.71 -8.16
CA ILE A 213 -8.55 2.66 -8.77
C ILE A 213 -8.79 1.34 -8.02
N LEU A 214 -9.15 0.30 -8.76
CA LEU A 214 -9.23 -1.05 -8.22
C LEU A 214 -7.81 -1.64 -8.12
N LEU A 215 -7.32 -1.80 -6.89
CA LEU A 215 -6.05 -2.46 -6.61
C LEU A 215 -6.30 -3.90 -6.23
N ARG A 216 -5.48 -4.80 -6.77
CA ARG A 216 -5.45 -6.23 -6.43
C ARG A 216 -4.12 -6.59 -5.78
N SER A 217 -4.04 -7.79 -5.24
CA SER A 217 -2.79 -8.32 -4.67
C SER A 217 -1.64 -8.19 -5.66
N GLY A 218 -0.51 -7.65 -5.19
CA GLY A 218 0.69 -7.41 -5.97
C GLY A 218 0.72 -6.08 -6.72
N ASP A 219 -0.36 -5.29 -6.72
CA ASP A 219 -0.34 -3.96 -7.34
C ASP A 219 0.43 -2.96 -6.45
N ILE A 220 1.25 -2.12 -7.08
CA ILE A 220 2.01 -1.05 -6.41
C ILE A 220 1.58 0.32 -6.94
N VAL A 221 1.29 1.23 -6.03
CA VAL A 221 1.03 2.65 -6.31
C VAL A 221 2.23 3.48 -5.85
N VAL A 222 2.68 4.40 -6.69
CA VAL A 222 3.75 5.36 -6.39
C VAL A 222 3.18 6.77 -6.54
N MET A 223 3.21 7.56 -5.47
CA MET A 223 2.68 8.91 -5.40
C MET A 223 3.81 9.90 -5.17
N GLY A 224 4.23 10.59 -6.23
CA GLY A 224 5.23 11.66 -6.15
C GLY A 224 4.73 12.98 -6.75
N LYS A 225 5.60 13.99 -6.75
CA LYS A 225 5.31 15.31 -7.34
C LYS A 225 3.98 15.89 -6.79
N VAL A 226 3.01 16.18 -7.65
CA VAL A 226 1.72 16.78 -7.25
C VAL A 226 0.90 15.77 -6.46
N SER A 227 0.83 14.52 -6.92
CA SER A 227 0.05 13.45 -6.28
C SER A 227 0.50 13.14 -4.84
N ARG A 228 1.75 13.48 -4.47
CA ARG A 228 2.29 13.33 -3.12
C ARG A 228 1.53 14.17 -2.08
N ARG A 229 0.90 15.27 -2.52
CA ARG A 229 0.17 16.24 -1.69
C ARG A 229 -1.35 16.12 -1.81
N CYS A 230 -1.84 15.04 -2.40
CA CYS A 230 -3.26 14.82 -2.62
C CYS A 230 -3.88 13.95 -1.53
N TYR A 231 -5.14 14.24 -1.20
CA TYR A 231 -5.94 13.43 -0.29
C TYR A 231 -6.11 12.03 -0.86
N ARG A 232 -6.04 11.02 0.02
CA ARG A 232 -6.27 9.63 -0.38
C ARG A 232 -7.05 8.86 0.66
N CYS A 233 -7.74 7.82 0.22
CA CYS A 233 -8.46 6.90 1.08
C CYS A 233 -8.46 5.50 0.46
N SER A 234 -8.79 4.49 1.25
CA SER A 234 -8.92 3.12 0.75
C SER A 234 -10.07 2.43 1.45
N ARG A 235 -10.85 1.65 0.69
CA ARG A 235 -11.95 0.85 1.24
C ARG A 235 -11.89 -0.58 0.74
N ILE A 236 -12.18 -1.54 1.61
CA ILE A 236 -12.38 -2.95 1.26
C ILE A 236 -13.89 -3.17 1.04
N PRO A 237 -14.34 -3.45 -0.19
CA PRO A 237 -15.73 -3.82 -0.48
C PRO A 237 -16.26 -5.00 0.35
N ASP A 238 -17.59 -5.08 0.50
CA ASP A 238 -18.29 -6.14 1.24
C ASP A 238 -18.14 -7.54 0.62
N SER A 239 -17.85 -7.62 -0.67
CA SER A 239 -17.67 -8.86 -1.43
C SER A 239 -16.38 -8.77 -2.23
N LEU A 240 -15.33 -9.47 -1.80
CA LEU A 240 -14.09 -9.70 -2.53
C LEU A 240 -13.52 -11.06 -2.19
#